data_AF-A0A242C1W8-F1
#
_entry.id   AF-A0A242C1W8-F1
#
_cell.length_a   1.000
_cell.length_b   1.000
_cell.length_c   1.000
_cell.angle_alpha   90.00
_cell.angle_beta   90.00
_cell.angle_gamma   90.00
#
_symmetry.space_group_name_H-M   'P 1'
#
loop_
_entity.id
_entity.type
_entity.pdbx_description
1 polymer ?
#
loop_
_entity_poly.entity_id
_entity_poly.type
_entity_poly.pdbx_seq_one_letter_code
_entity_poly.pdbx_strand_id
1 'polypeptide(L)'
;MNTHQMQFGWTIEAPKYLSILTNKNGLVAIVSEYATFGDNQSLLITLSETSAEVAVTPHYISSLTISTEKKIKIATSPFYEQQMVEIEKMNSDSQITD
;
A
#
# COMPACT_ATOMS: atom_id res chain seq x y z
N MET A 1 10.56 1.48 -1.00
CA MET A 1 9.76 1.47 0.24
C MET A 1 9.66 2.87 0.78
N ASN A 2 8.48 3.24 1.27
CA ASN A 2 8.21 4.44 2.06
C ASN A 2 7.69 4.01 3.44
N THR A 3 8.11 4.73 4.46
CA THR A 3 7.73 4.48 5.86
C THR A 3 6.84 5.61 6.32
N HIS A 4 5.68 5.28 6.89
CA HIS A 4 4.70 6.26 7.33
C HIS A 4 4.36 6.04 8.79
N GLN A 5 4.42 7.12 9.58
CA GLN A 5 3.96 7.12 10.97
C GLN A 5 2.44 7.22 11.00
N MET A 6 1.81 6.35 11.79
CA MET A 6 0.36 6.26 11.95
C MET A 6 -0.05 6.60 13.38
N GLN A 7 -1.35 6.59 13.61
CA GLN A 7 -1.92 6.73 14.95
C GLN A 7 -1.49 5.58 15.87
N PHE A 8 -1.61 5.83 17.17
CA PHE A 8 -1.33 4.86 18.24
C PHE A 8 0.09 4.28 18.23
N GLY A 9 1.05 5.00 17.61
CA GLY A 9 2.45 4.60 17.52
C GLY A 9 2.74 3.52 16.47
N TRP A 10 1.80 3.24 15.57
CA TRP A 10 2.02 2.32 14.46
C TRP A 10 2.90 2.91 13.37
N THR A 11 3.67 2.06 12.70
CA THR A 11 4.43 2.42 11.51
C THR A 11 4.08 1.47 10.37
N ILE A 12 3.81 2.02 9.18
CA ILE A 12 3.55 1.24 7.96
C ILE A 12 4.68 1.44 6.96
N GLU A 13 5.27 0.32 6.52
CA GLU A 13 6.22 0.26 5.41
C GLU A 13 5.54 -0.31 4.17
N ALA A 14 5.45 0.49 3.11
CA ALA A 14 4.81 0.12 1.86
C ALA A 14 5.70 0.44 0.65
N PRO A 15 5.52 -0.22 -0.50
CA PRO A 15 6.12 0.22 -1.76
C PRO A 15 5.75 1.66 -2.13
N LYS A 16 6.61 2.34 -2.90
CA LYS A 16 6.49 3.78 -3.16
C LYS A 16 5.27 4.17 -3.98
N TYR A 17 4.81 3.26 -4.84
CA TYR A 17 3.67 3.44 -5.73
C TYR A 17 2.32 3.13 -5.05
N LEU A 18 2.32 2.78 -3.76
CA LEU A 18 1.10 2.66 -2.97
C LEU A 18 0.90 3.93 -2.17
N SER A 19 -0.31 4.50 -2.24
CA SER A 19 -0.72 5.60 -1.38
C SER A 19 -1.36 5.06 -0.12
N ILE A 20 -1.16 5.77 1.00
CA ILE A 20 -1.76 5.45 2.28
C ILE A 20 -2.73 6.57 2.65
N LEU A 21 -4.00 6.23 2.79
CA LEU A 21 -5.05 7.11 3.27
C LEU A 21 -5.38 6.72 4.72
N THR A 22 -5.53 7.70 5.60
CA THR A 22 -5.87 7.46 7.00
C THR A 22 -6.86 8.50 7.51
N ASN A 23 -7.69 8.11 8.47
CA ASN A 23 -8.53 9.03 9.23
C ASN A 23 -8.17 9.01 10.72
N LYS A 24 -8.72 9.95 11.50
CA LYS A 24 -8.45 10.12 12.94
C LYS A 24 -8.87 8.93 13.83
N ASN A 25 -9.62 7.98 13.29
CA ASN A 25 -10.21 6.86 14.04
C ASN A 25 -9.41 5.56 13.87
N GLY A 26 -8.19 5.62 13.33
CA GLY A 26 -7.35 4.45 13.09
C GLY A 26 -7.66 3.67 11.82
N LEU A 27 -8.61 4.11 10.99
CA LEU A 27 -8.87 3.45 9.71
C LEU A 27 -7.80 3.85 8.71
N VAL A 28 -7.19 2.86 8.09
CA VAL A 28 -6.16 2.99 7.08
C VAL A 28 -6.58 2.24 5.82
N ALA A 29 -6.52 2.91 4.69
CA ALA A 29 -6.67 2.31 3.37
C ALA A 29 -5.35 2.44 2.60
N ILE A 30 -4.81 1.32 2.14
CA ILE A 30 -3.68 1.29 1.22
C ILE A 30 -4.23 1.05 -0.18
N VAL A 31 -3.95 2.00 -1.06
CA VAL A 31 -4.47 2.04 -2.43
C VAL A 31 -3.32 2.01 -3.42
N SER A 32 -3.55 1.38 -4.55
CA SER A 32 -2.73 1.60 -5.73
C SER A 32 -3.23 2.83 -6.49
N GLU A 33 -2.32 3.69 -6.95
CA GLU A 33 -2.62 4.76 -7.90
C GLU A 33 -2.87 4.25 -9.32
N TYR A 34 -2.52 2.98 -9.56
CA TYR A 34 -2.62 2.31 -10.84
C TYR A 34 -3.71 1.24 -10.77
N ALA A 35 -4.81 1.44 -11.49
CA ALA A 35 -5.85 0.45 -11.64
C ALA A 35 -5.35 -0.70 -12.53
N THR A 36 -4.80 -1.75 -11.92
CA THR A 36 -4.42 -2.96 -12.67
C THR A 36 -5.60 -3.93 -12.74
N PHE A 37 -6.06 -4.21 -13.97
CA PHE A 37 -6.93 -5.34 -14.35
C PHE A 37 -7.93 -5.84 -13.30
N GLY A 38 -8.86 -4.97 -12.90
CA GLY A 38 -10.09 -5.37 -12.20
C GLY A 38 -9.97 -5.66 -10.71
N ASP A 39 -8.77 -5.63 -10.13
CA ASP A 39 -8.60 -5.63 -8.68
C ASP A 39 -8.48 -4.19 -8.16
N ASN A 40 -9.65 -3.59 -7.92
CA ASN A 40 -9.77 -2.21 -7.46
C ASN A 40 -9.83 -2.13 -5.93
N GLN A 41 -9.60 -3.25 -5.24
CA GLN A 41 -9.77 -3.31 -3.79
C GLN A 41 -8.62 -2.62 -3.08
N SER A 42 -8.95 -1.88 -2.04
CA SER A 42 -7.96 -1.31 -1.13
C SER A 42 -7.65 -2.33 -0.03
N LEU A 43 -6.39 -2.38 0.41
CA LEU A 43 -6.06 -3.05 1.67
C LEU A 43 -6.57 -2.18 2.81
N LEU A 44 -7.49 -2.72 3.61
CA LEU A 44 -8.11 -2.02 4.73
C LEU A 44 -7.59 -2.56 6.05
N ILE A 45 -7.06 -1.65 6.87
CA ILE A 45 -6.53 -1.93 8.20
C ILE A 45 -7.18 -1.00 9.21
N THR A 46 -7.69 -1.54 10.31
CA THR A 46 -8.13 -0.78 11.47
C THR A 46 -7.07 -0.88 12.55
N LEU A 47 -6.51 0.26 12.95
CA LEU A 47 -5.49 0.36 13.99
C LEU A 47 -6.13 0.77 15.32
N SER A 48 -5.62 0.20 16.40
CA SER A 48 -5.91 0.62 17.77
C SER A 48 -4.61 0.73 18.57
N GLU A 49 -4.71 1.07 19.85
CA GLU A 49 -3.53 1.07 20.73
C GLU A 49 -2.87 -0.29 20.88
N THR A 50 -3.62 -1.39 20.71
CA THR A 50 -3.16 -2.74 21.04
C THR A 50 -3.27 -3.72 19.87
N SER A 51 -3.95 -3.36 18.80
CA SER A 51 -4.22 -4.25 17.67
C SER A 51 -4.13 -3.54 16.31
N ALA A 52 -3.92 -4.36 15.28
CA ALA A 52 -4.11 -4.00 13.88
C ALA A 52 -4.95 -5.10 13.24
N GLU A 53 -6.14 -4.74 12.77
CA GLU A 53 -7.11 -5.67 12.19
C GLU A 53 -7.21 -5.46 10.68
N VAL A 54 -7.08 -6.53 9.92
CA VAL A 54 -7.10 -6.48 8.45
C VAL A 54 -8.45 -6.99 7.98
N ALA A 55 -9.19 -6.13 7.27
CA ALA A 55 -10.53 -6.46 6.79
C ALA A 55 -10.51 -7.07 5.38
N VAL A 56 -9.66 -6.53 4.50
CA VAL A 56 -9.57 -6.92 3.08
C VAL A 56 -8.12 -6.89 2.66
N THR A 57 -7.66 -7.97 2.00
CA THR A 57 -6.31 -8.05 1.42
C THR A 57 -6.46 -8.26 -0.09
N PRO A 58 -6.15 -7.26 -0.92
CA PRO A 58 -6.18 -7.37 -2.38
C PRO A 58 -5.18 -8.40 -2.90
N HIS A 59 -5.42 -8.93 -4.10
CA HIS A 59 -4.60 -9.99 -4.70
C HIS A 59 -3.20 -9.53 -5.08
N TYR A 60 -3.02 -8.23 -5.34
CA TYR A 60 -1.69 -7.69 -5.64
C TYR A 60 -0.76 -7.65 -4.42
N ILE A 61 -1.29 -7.82 -3.19
CA ILE A 61 -0.51 -7.94 -1.96
C ILE A 61 -0.01 -9.37 -1.81
N SER A 62 1.31 -9.57 -1.86
CA SER A 62 1.93 -10.89 -1.68
C SER A 62 2.18 -11.22 -0.22
N SER A 63 2.46 -10.21 0.60
CA SER A 63 2.68 -10.42 2.03
C SER A 63 2.29 -9.18 2.84
N LEU A 64 1.76 -9.46 4.03
CA LEU A 64 1.44 -8.48 5.06
C LEU A 64 1.97 -9.03 6.39
N THR A 65 2.98 -8.36 6.95
CA THR A 65 3.54 -8.72 8.24
C THR A 65 3.17 -7.67 9.27
N ILE A 66 2.61 -8.11 10.39
CA ILE A 66 2.24 -7.26 11.52
C ILE A 66 3.05 -7.74 12.73
N SER A 67 3.83 -6.87 13.34
CA SER A 67 4.63 -7.18 14.53
C SER A 67 4.10 -6.54 15.80
N THR A 68 4.51 -7.09 16.94
CA THR A 68 4.23 -6.54 18.27
C THR A 68 4.91 -5.21 18.55
N GLU A 69 5.94 -4.86 17.76
CA GLU A 69 6.61 -3.54 17.78
C GLU A 69 5.81 -2.47 17.04
N LYS A 70 4.52 -2.71 16.80
CA LYS A 70 3.61 -1.83 16.06
C LYS A 70 4.09 -1.51 14.65
N LYS A 71 4.69 -2.48 13.97
CA LYS A 71 5.17 -2.35 12.60
C LYS A 71 4.35 -3.20 11.65
N ILE A 72 3.88 -2.58 10.57
CA ILE A 72 3.20 -3.26 9.47
C ILE A 72 4.06 -3.12 8.23
N LYS A 73 4.40 -4.24 7.61
CA LYS A 73 5.16 -4.29 6.36
C LYS A 73 4.32 -4.91 5.27
N ILE A 74 4.23 -4.20 4.16
CA ILE A 74 3.45 -4.58 2.98
C ILE A 74 4.44 -4.90 1.85
N ALA A 75 4.26 -6.03 1.19
CA ALA A 75 4.91 -6.31 -0.08
C ALA A 75 3.87 -6.75 -1.11
N THR A 76 4.11 -6.39 -2.37
CA THR A 76 3.28 -6.76 -3.51
C THR A 76 3.86 -7.96 -4.23
N SER A 77 3.09 -8.54 -5.14
CA SER A 77 3.60 -9.62 -5.98
C SER A 77 4.65 -9.10 -6.98
N PRO A 78 5.67 -9.92 -7.34
CA PRO A 78 6.64 -9.54 -8.36
C PRO A 78 6.01 -9.19 -9.72
N PHE A 79 4.90 -9.86 -10.05
CA PHE A 79 4.14 -9.58 -11.27
C PHE A 79 3.56 -8.16 -11.24
N TYR A 80 3.00 -7.75 -10.11
CA TYR A 80 2.49 -6.40 -9.93
C TYR A 80 3.62 -5.37 -9.99
N GLU A 81 4.78 -5.65 -9.39
CA GLU A 81 5.95 -4.76 -9.44
C GLU A 81 6.44 -4.52 -10.87
N GLN A 82 6.49 -5.57 -11.70
CA GLN A 82 6.87 -5.45 -13.11
C GLN A 82 5.92 -4.52 -13.87
N GLN A 83 4.61 -4.64 -13.62
CA GLN A 83 3.62 -3.76 -14.24
C GLN A 83 3.81 -2.29 -13.84
N MET A 84 4.12 -2.02 -12.57
CA MET A 84 4.36 -0.64 -12.12
C MET A 84 5.56 -0.02 -12.85
N VAL A 85 6.63 -0.79 -13.06
CA VAL A 85 7.81 -0.35 -13.82
C VAL A 85 7.48 -0.06 -15.28
N GLU A 86 6.63 -0.87 -15.92
CA GLU A 86 6.18 -0.63 -17.30
C GLU A 86 5.34 0.63 -17.42
N ILE A 87 4.41 0.86 -16.49
CA ILE A 87 3.57 2.07 -16.47
C ILE A 87 4.42 3.32 -16.24
N GLU A 88 5.38 3.28 -15.32
CA GLU A 88 6.30 4.39 -15.06
C GLU A 88 7.12 4.78 -16.30
N LYS A 89 7.57 3.77 -17.07
CA LYS A 89 8.25 4.00 -18.37
C LYS A 89 7.34 4.65 -19.39
N MET A 90 6.12 4.14 -19.58
CA MET A 90 5.14 4.72 -20.52
C MET A 90 4.83 6.18 -20.18
N ASN A 91 4.68 6.51 -18.90
CA ASN A 91 4.43 7.87 -18.45
C ASN A 91 5.64 8.81 -18.66
N SER A 92 6.86 8.28 -18.54
CA SER A 92 8.09 9.05 -18.76
C SER A 92 8.35 9.31 -20.25
N ASP A 93 8.12 8.31 -21.10
CA ASP A 93 8.32 8.44 -22.55
C ASP A 93 7.28 9.36 -23.20
N SER A 94 6.08 9.44 -22.62
CA SER A 94 5.01 10.36 -23.07
C SER A 94 5.28 11.83 -22.75
N GLN A 95 6.26 12.14 -21.90
CA GLN A 95 6.66 13.53 -21.56
C GLN A 95 7.70 14.13 -22.52
N ILE A 96 8.19 13.37 -23.51
CA ILE A 96 9.26 13.82 -24.43
C ILE A 96 8.69 14.53 -25.67
N THR A 97 7.37 14.62 -25.82
CA THR A 97 6.70 15.35 -26.91
C THR A 97 5.95 16.57 -26.38
N ASP A 98 6.68 17.64 -26.08
CA ASP A 98 6.18 19.03 -26.07
C ASP A 98 7.30 19.98 -26.53
#